data_AF-W4QG69-F1
#
_entry.id   AF-W4QG69-F1
#
_cell.length_a   1.000
_cell.length_b   1.000
_cell.length_c   1.000
_cell.angle_alpha   90.00
_cell.angle_beta   90.00
_cell.angle_gamma   90.00
#
_symmetry.space_group_name_H-M   'P 1'
#
loop_
_entity.id
_entity.type
_entity.pdbx_description
1 polymer ?
#
loop_
_entity_poly.entity_id
_entity_poly.type
_entity_poly.pdbx_seq_one_letter_code
_entity_poly.pdbx_strand_id
1 'polypeptide(L)' 'MMRQVKVIKTSSSKTMEDRINETIQNLNGEFVDIKLTGAYDGSSERFLAIIIYEKNE' A
#
# COMPACT_ATOMS: atom_id res chain seq x y z
N MET A 1 12.75 2.12 -17.34
CA MET A 1 12.10 2.33 -16.03
C MET A 1 11.96 0.98 -15.31
N MET A 2 12.31 0.92 -14.02
CA MET A 2 12.25 -0.31 -13.22
C MET A 2 11.03 -0.27 -12.30
N ARG A 3 10.14 -1.27 -12.40
CA ARG A 3 8.99 -1.40 -11.51
C ARG A 3 9.44 -1.74 -10.09
N GLN A 4 8.83 -1.06 -9.14
CA GLN A 4 9.06 -1.23 -7.71
C GLN A 4 7.74 -1.54 -7.01
N VAL A 5 7.85 -2.20 -5.86
CA VAL A 5 6.70 -2.63 -5.07
C VAL A 5 6.92 -2.24 -3.61
N LYS A 6 5.93 -1.58 -3.01
CA LYS A 6 5.83 -1.38 -1.57
C LYS A 6 4.64 -2.14 -1.03
N VAL A 7 4.84 -2.81 0.11
CA VAL A 7 3.82 -3.63 0.77
C VAL A 7 3.50 -3.06 2.14
N ILE A 8 2.23 -2.80 2.39
CA ILE A 8 1.71 -2.28 3.66
C ILE A 8 0.80 -3.34 4.27
N LYS A 9 1.00 -3.63 5.55
CA LYS A 9 0.19 -4.56 6.35
C LYS A 9 -0.27 -3.87 7.63
N THR A 10 -1.54 -4.00 7.99
CA THR A 10 -2.11 -3.44 9.22
C THR A 10 -3.40 -4.16 9.60
N SER A 11 -3.83 -4.04 10.86
CA SER A 11 -5.09 -4.55 11.38
C SER A 11 -6.15 -3.46 11.60
N SER A 12 -5.92 -2.27 11.03
CA SER A 12 -6.79 -1.10 11.13
C SER A 12 -6.92 -0.47 9.75
N SER A 13 -8.15 -0.27 9.30
CA SER A 13 -8.48 0.37 8.01
C SER A 13 -8.00 1.82 7.97
N LYS A 14 -8.21 2.58 9.05
CA LYS A 14 -7.70 3.95 9.18
C LYS A 14 -6.18 4.01 9.05
N THR A 15 -5.47 3.14 9.76
CA THR A 15 -4.01 3.06 9.69
C THR A 15 -3.53 2.61 8.30
N MET A 16 -4.35 1.85 7.55
CA MET A 16 -4.02 1.48 6.17
C MET A 16 -4.03 2.71 5.27
N GLU A 17 -5.10 3.49 5.34
CA GLU A 17 -5.27 4.71 4.54
C GLU A 17 -4.14 5.71 4.80
N ASP A 18 -3.86 6.00 6.07
CA ASP A 18 -2.78 6.91 6.47
C ASP A 18 -1.42 6.48 5.87
N ARG A 19 -1.10 5.18 5.94
CA ARG A 19 0.18 4.65 5.43
C ARG A 19 0.24 4.59 3.91
N ILE A 20 -0.87 4.35 3.23
CA ILE A 20 -0.94 4.41 1.76
C ILE A 20 -0.66 5.85 1.32
N ASN A 21 -1.33 6.83 1.92
CA ASN A 21 -1.16 8.24 1.60
C ASN A 21 0.29 8.70 1.85
N GLU A 22 0.85 8.38 3.02
CA GLU A 22 2.26 8.64 3.32
C GLU A 22 3.19 7.97 2.31
N THR A 23 2.90 6.73 1.91
CA THR A 23 3.74 6.02 0.94
C THR A 23 3.72 6.70 -0.41
N ILE A 24 2.54 7.06 -0.93
CA ILE A 24 2.35 7.71 -2.23
C ILE A 24 3.03 9.08 -2.24
N GLN A 25 2.85 9.89 -1.19
CA GLN A 25 3.49 11.21 -1.07
C GLN A 25 5.02 11.14 -1.08
N ASN A 26 5.59 10.04 -0.56
CA ASN A 26 7.03 9.81 -0.49
C ASN A 26 7.56 8.92 -1.64
N LEU A 27 6.78 8.67 -2.68
CA LEU A 27 7.27 7.93 -3.84
C LEU A 27 8.25 8.80 -4.63
N ASN A 28 9.47 8.28 -4.80
CA ASN A 28 10.39 8.80 -5.80
C ASN A 28 10.18 8.03 -7.12
N GLY A 29 9.08 8.35 -7.81
CA GLY A 29 8.65 7.62 -8.99
C GLY A 29 7.22 7.93 -9.43
N GLU A 30 6.83 7.38 -10.57
CA GLU A 30 5.46 7.44 -11.08
C GLU A 30 4.60 6.34 -10.45
N PHE A 31 3.47 6.73 -9.86
CA PHE A 31 2.49 5.77 -9.34
C PHE A 31 1.85 4.99 -10.51
N VAL A 32 1.80 3.65 -10.38
CA VAL A 32 1.23 2.78 -11.43
C VAL A 32 -0.11 2.19 -11.00
N ASP A 33 -0.14 1.49 -9.86
CA ASP A 33 -1.33 0.77 -9.40
C ASP A 33 -1.27 0.53 -7.89
N ILE A 34 -2.44 0.32 -7.28
CA ILE A 34 -2.57 -0.16 -5.92
C ILE A 34 -3.57 -1.31 -5.84
N LYS A 35 -3.15 -2.41 -5.22
CA LYS A 35 -4.03 -3.56 -4.92
C LYS A 35 -4.25 -3.65 -3.42
N LEU A 36 -5.50 -3.64 -3.00
CA LEU A 36 -5.89 -3.80 -1.61
C LEU A 36 -6.66 -5.10 -1.40
N THR A 37 -6.39 -5.77 -0.28
CA THR A 37 -7.19 -6.89 0.21
C THR A 37 -7.36 -6.79 1.72
N GLY A 38 -8.52 -7.21 2.20
CA GLY A 38 -8.88 -7.24 3.60
C GLY A 38 -9.51 -8.59 3.95
N ALA A 39 -9.27 -9.06 5.17
CA ALA A 39 -9.89 -10.25 5.73
C ALA A 39 -10.31 -9.98 7.18
N TYR A 40 -11.43 -10.57 7.58
CA TYR A 40 -11.94 -10.54 8.95
C TYR A 40 -12.28 -11.95 9.40
N ASP A 41 -11.76 -12.37 10.54
CA ASP A 41 -11.94 -13.72 11.07
C ASP A 41 -12.98 -13.82 12.20
N GLY A 42 -13.75 -12.75 12.44
CA GLY A 42 -14.71 -12.67 13.55
C GLY A 42 -14.13 -12.06 14.82
N SER A 43 -12.80 -11.93 14.93
CA SER A 43 -12.12 -11.29 16.06
C SER A 43 -11.20 -10.16 15.64
N SER A 44 -10.59 -10.24 14.46
CA SER A 44 -9.56 -9.33 14.01
C SER A 44 -9.67 -9.05 12.51
N GLU A 45 -9.45 -7.80 12.15
CA GLU A 45 -9.29 -7.40 10.75
C GLU A 45 -7.82 -7.42 10.36
N ARG A 46 -7.54 -7.80 9.12
CA ARG A 46 -6.20 -7.78 8.53
C ARG A 46 -6.29 -7.19 7.13
N PHE A 47 -5.43 -6.23 6.85
CA PHE A 47 -5.39 -5.52 5.59
C PHE A 47 -3.99 -5.61 4.99
N LEU A 48 -3.93 -5.77 3.68
CA LEU A 48 -2.72 -5.76 2.87
C LEU A 48 -2.93 -4.80 1.69
N ALA A 49 -2.01 -3.88 1.49
CA ALA A 49 -1.94 -3.05 0.29
C ALA A 49 -0.59 -3.26 -0.41
N ILE A 50 -0.64 -3.38 -1.73
CA ILE A 50 0.52 -3.50 -2.61
C ILE A 50 0.50 -2.29 -3.54
N ILE A 51 1.50 -1.42 -3.40
CA ILE A 51 1.67 -0.22 -4.23
C ILE A 51 2.75 -0.53 -5.26
N ILE A 52 2.41 -0.38 -6.54
CA ILE A 52 3.30 -0.57 -7.68
C ILE A 52 3.63 0.82 -8.23
N TYR A 53 4.91 1.10 -8.44
CA TYR A 53 5.38 2.37 -9.00
C TYR A 53 6.60 2.16 -9.90
N GLU A 54 6.83 3.09 -10.83
CA GLU A 54 8.03 3.11 -11.66
C GLU A 54 9.04 4.08 -11.04
N LYS A 55 10.25 3.58 -10.74
CA LYS A 55 11.29 4.45 -10.17
C LYS A 55 11.76 5.45 -11.24
N ASN A 56 11.75 6.74 -10.91
CA ASN A 56 12.41 7.76 -11.71
C ASN A 56 13.93 7.60 -11.52
N GLU A 57 14.68 7.55 -12.62
CA GLU A 57 16.15 7.46 -12.57
C GLU A 57 16.79 8.70 -11.94
#